data_AF-A0AAU2X357-F1
#
_entry.id   AF-A0AAU2X357-F1
#
_cell.length_a   1.000
_cell.length_b   1.000
_cell.length_c   1.000
_cell.angle_alpha   90.00
_cell.angle_beta   90.00
_cell.angle_gamma   90.00
#
_symmetry.space_group_name_H-M   'P 1'
#
loop_
_entity.id
_entity.type
_entity.pdbx_description
1 polymer ?
#
loop_
_entity_poly.entity_id
_entity_poly.type
_entity_poly.pdbx_seq_one_letter_code
_entity_poly.pdbx_strand_id
1 'polypeptide(L)' 'MLCVPLAAISTGADTRPVVTVLAADGRRDRVPVTAGASADGFVEVRADPGRLAVGMRVVVGR' A
#
# COMPACT_ATOMS: atom_id res chain seq x y z
N MET A 1 -2.15 6.78 -9.47
CA MET A 1 -1.02 6.72 -8.53
C MET A 1 -1.46 7.35 -7.22
N LEU A 2 -0.96 6.86 -6.09
CA LEU A 2 -1.28 7.38 -4.76
C LEU A 2 0.01 7.43 -3.94
N CYS A 3 0.08 8.32 -2.94
CA CYS A 3 1.18 8.34 -1.99
C CYS A 3 0.74 7.68 -0.68
N VAL A 4 1.57 6.79 -0.17
CA VAL A 4 1.37 6.14 1.14
C VAL A 4 2.60 6.39 2.01
N PRO A 5 2.48 6.31 3.35
CA PRO A 5 3.65 6.31 4.21
C PRO A 5 4.61 5.18 3.81
N LEU A 6 5.92 5.46 3.78
CA LEU A 6 6.94 4.49 3.41
C LEU A 6 6.86 3.23 4.27
N ALA A 7 6.55 3.38 5.56
CA ALA A 7 6.36 2.30 6.52
C ALA A 7 5.10 1.44 6.27
N ALA A 8 4.22 1.81 5.33
CA ALA A 8 3.07 1.01 4.91
C ALA A 8 3.44 -0.05 3.86
N ILE A 9 4.59 0.10 3.18
CA ILE A 9 5.08 -0.89 2.21
C ILE A 9 5.78 -2.01 2.96
N SER A 10 5.40 -3.25 2.61
CA SER A 10 6.13 -4.45 2.97
C SER A 10 6.51 -5.17 1.68
N THR A 11 7.67 -5.83 1.64
CA THR A 11 7.97 -6.81 0.60
C THR A 11 7.57 -8.19 1.11
N GLY A 12 6.69 -8.87 0.37
CA GLY A 12 6.34 -10.26 0.68
C GLY A 12 7.51 -11.21 0.36
N ALA A 13 7.36 -12.49 0.72
CA ALA A 13 8.34 -13.54 0.36
C ALA A 13 8.50 -13.71 -1.16
N ASP A 14 7.51 -13.25 -1.92
CA ASP A 14 7.48 -13.18 -3.38
C ASP A 14 8.26 -11.98 -3.95
N THR A 15 8.99 -11.23 -3.11
CA THR A 15 9.79 -10.04 -3.45
C THR A 15 8.99 -8.87 -4.04
N ARG A 16 7.66 -8.98 -4.09
CA ARG A 16 6.78 -7.93 -4.63
C ARG A 16 6.39 -6.96 -3.51
N PRO A 17 6.45 -5.64 -3.75
CA PRO A 17 5.93 -4.67 -2.80
C PRO A 17 4.43 -4.85 -2.63
N VAL A 18 3.97 -4.82 -1.38
CA VAL A 18 2.56 -4.89 -1.03
C VAL A 18 2.21 -3.79 -0.02
N VAL A 19 1.01 -3.25 -0.17
CA VAL A 19 0.36 -2.43 0.85
C VAL A 19 -0.77 -3.26 1.46
N THR A 20 -0.91 -3.22 2.78
CA THR A 20 -2.07 -3.84 3.44
C THR A 20 -3.12 -2.77 3.68
N VAL A 21 -4.32 -2.96 3.12
CA VAL A 21 -5.46 -2.07 3.35
C VAL A 21 -6.39 -2.65 4.40
N LEU A 22 -7.00 -1.78 5.19
CA LEU A 22 -8.04 -2.11 6.15
C LEU A 22 -9.39 -1.74 5.53
N ALA A 23 -10.20 -2.76 5.24
CA ALA A 23 -11.57 -2.59 4.78
C ALA A 23 -12.48 -2.10 5.92
N ALA A 24 -13.64 -1.55 5.57
CA ALA A 24 -14.58 -0.99 6.54
C ALA A 24 -15.14 -2.06 7.51
N ASP A 25 -15.19 -3.32 7.07
CA ASP A 25 -15.58 -4.49 7.85
C ASP A 25 -14.45 -5.01 8.78
N GLY A 26 -13.29 -4.34 8.80
CA GLY A 26 -12.13 -4.72 9.61
C GLY A 26 -11.23 -5.77 8.97
N ARG A 27 -11.57 -6.29 7.78
CA ARG A 27 -10.70 -7.23 7.06
C ARG A 27 -9.44 -6.52 6.57
N ARG A 28 -8.35 -7.27 6.52
CA ARG A 28 -7.05 -6.81 6.00
C ARG A 28 -6.78 -7.47 4.67
N ASP A 29 -6.67 -6.69 3.62
CA ASP A 29 -6.38 -7.17 2.27
C ASP A 29 -4.98 -6.73 1.83
N ARG A 30 -4.20 -7.68 1.29
CA ARG A 30 -2.90 -7.36 0.69
C ARG A 30 -3.08 -6.95 -0.77
N VAL A 31 -2.58 -5.77 -1.10
CA VAL A 31 -2.64 -5.19 -2.44
C VAL A 31 -1.22 -5.15 -2.99
N PRO A 32 -0.90 -5.95 -4.01
CA PRO A 32 0.34 -5.80 -4.76
C PRO A 32 0.43 -4.41 -5.38
N VAL A 33 1.60 -3.80 -5.27
CA VAL A 33 1.87 -2.48 -5.84
C VAL A 33 3.23 -2.42 -6.52
N THR A 34 3.35 -1.52 -7.47
CA THR A 34 4.64 -1.03 -7.95
C THR A 34 4.98 0.25 -7.18
N ALA A 35 6.15 0.27 -6.56
CA ALA A 35 6.68 1.46 -5.91
C ALA A 35 7.36 2.37 -6.94
N GLY A 36 7.11 3.67 -6.83
CA GLY A 36 7.73 4.73 -7.62
C GLY A 36 8.70 5.55 -6.78
N ALA A 37 8.66 6.87 -6.98
CA ALA A 37 9.50 7.80 -6.22
C ALA A 37 9.14 7.83 -4.73
N SER A 38 10.14 8.07 -3.88
CA SER A 38 9.97 8.25 -2.43
C SER A 38 10.58 9.59 -1.98
N ALA A 39 9.85 10.31 -1.13
CA ALA A 39 10.28 11.57 -0.54
C ALA A 39 9.54 11.80 0.79
N ASP A 40 10.19 12.45 1.75
CA ASP A 40 9.57 12.92 3.01
C ASP A 40 8.81 11.85 3.82
N GLY A 41 9.28 10.60 3.78
CA GLY A 41 8.63 9.48 4.47
C GLY A 41 7.38 8.94 3.76
N PHE A 42 7.14 9.36 2.52
CA PHE A 42 6.10 8.84 1.63
C PHE A 42 6.71 8.18 0.40
N VAL A 43 5.91 7.34 -0.25
CA VAL A 43 6.28 6.64 -1.47
C VAL A 43 5.09 6.58 -2.41
N GLU A 44 5.35 6.85 -3.69
CA GLU A 44 4.38 6.66 -4.76
C GLU A 44 4.10 5.18 -4.95
N VAL A 45 2.83 4.81 -5.03
CA VAL A 45 2.38 3.46 -5.36
C VAL A 45 1.39 3.44 -6.51
N ARG A 46 1.48 2.38 -7.30
CA ARG A 46 0.54 2.05 -8.37
C ARG A 46 0.06 0.61 -8.16
N ALA A 47 -1.26 0.43 -8.12
CA ALA A 47 -1.90 -0.87 -8.04
C ALA A 47 -2.73 -1.10 -9.32
N ASP A 48 -3.17 -2.33 -9.53
CA ASP A 48 -4.16 -2.62 -10.56
C ASP A 48 -5.44 -1.78 -10.33
N PRO A 49 -6.15 -1.37 -11.41
CA PRO A 49 -7.35 -0.56 -11.30
C PRO A 49 -8.37 -1.14 -10.30
N GLY A 50 -8.91 -0.28 -9.43
CA GLY A 50 -9.91 -0.67 -8.42
C GLY A 50 -9.37 -1.38 -7.18
N ARG A 51 -8.06 -1.73 -7.12
CA ARG A 51 -7.47 -2.39 -5.95
C ARG A 51 -7.02 -1.42 -4.86
N LEU A 52 -6.83 -0.16 -5.20
CA LEU A 52 -6.47 0.90 -4.27
C LEU A 52 -7.11 2.22 -4.71
N ALA A 53 -7.68 2.96 -3.75
CA ALA A 53 -8.35 4.23 -3.99
C ALA A 53 -8.07 5.24 -2.88
N VAL A 54 -8.30 6.52 -3.18
CA VAL A 54 -8.23 7.60 -2.19
C VAL A 54 -9.18 7.32 -1.03
N GLY A 55 -8.73 7.58 0.19
CA GLY A 55 -9.51 7.38 1.42
C GLY A 55 -9.46 5.96 1.99
N MET A 56 -8.92 4.98 1.26
CA MET A 56 -8.64 3.66 1.84
C MET A 56 -7.60 3.76 2.95
N ARG A 57 -7.84 3.05 4.04
CA ARG A 57 -6.94 3.00 5.19
C ARG A 57 -5.81 2.01 4.92
N VAL A 58 -4.57 2.46 5.03
CA VAL A 58 -3.39 1.60 4.95
C VAL A 58 -2.88 1.29 6.34
N VAL A 59 -2.41 0.06 6.54
CA VAL A 59 -1.81 -0.37 7.80
C VAL A 59 -0.34 0.08 7.82
N VAL A 60 0.05 0.79 8.88
CA VAL A 60 1.43 1.25 9.11
C VAL A 60 1.91 0.59 10.41
N GLY A 61 2.95 -0.23 10.32
CA GLY A 61 3.40 -1.08 11.44
C GLY A 61 2.56 -2.35 11.60
N ARG A 62 3.14 -3.37 12.23
CA ARG A 62 2.48 -4.66 12.49
C ARG A 62 2.66 -5.06 13.95
#